data_AF-A0A329B2X4-F1
#
_entry.id   AF-A0A329B2X4-F1
#
_cell.length_a   1.000
_cell.length_b   1.000
_cell.length_c   1.000
_cell.angle_alpha   90.00
_cell.angle_beta   90.00
_cell.angle_gamma   90.00
#
_symmetry.space_group_name_H-M   'P 1'
#
loop_
_entity.id
_entity.type
_entity.pdbx_description
1 polymer ?
#
loop_
_entity_poly.entity_id
_entity_poly.type
_entity_poly.pdbx_seq_one_letter_code
_entity_poly.pdbx_strand_id
1 'polypeptide(L)' 'MASPSLLNQQQIQALAVDVQRYLRDSLEVELGQFDVQFLLDFIIDKAGREIYNQALNDAQTALAGRLESLQAAIWDLEK' A
#
# COMPACT_ATOMS: atom_id res chain seq x y z
N MET A 1 -3.22 -13.81 -16.15
CA MET A 1 -1.90 -13.33 -15.70
C MET A 1 -2.00 -13.21 -14.19
N ALA A 2 -1.21 -13.99 -13.44
CA ALA A 2 -1.21 -13.90 -11.98
C ALA A 2 -0.71 -12.50 -11.62
N SER A 3 -1.54 -11.72 -10.92
CA SER A 3 -1.09 -10.46 -10.34
C SER A 3 0.12 -10.77 -9.46
N PRO A 4 1.26 -10.05 -9.59
CA PRO A 4 2.35 -10.21 -8.65
C PRO A 4 1.78 -9.95 -7.26
N SER A 5 2.04 -10.87 -6.32
CA SER A 5 1.59 -10.68 -4.93
C SER A 5 2.18 -9.37 -4.44
N LEU A 6 1.31 -8.40 -4.09
CA LEU A 6 1.72 -7.05 -3.65
C LEU A 6 2.70 -7.09 -2.45
N LEU A 7 2.63 -8.17 -1.68
CA LEU A 7 3.48 -8.45 -0.54
C LEU A 7 4.08 -9.85 -0.68
N ASN A 8 5.29 -10.02 -0.16
CA ASN A 8 5.93 -11.33 -0.06
C ASN A 8 5.48 -12.09 1.22
N GLN A 9 5.83 -13.37 1.31
CA GLN A 9 5.37 -14.23 2.40
C GLN A 9 5.86 -13.77 3.79
N GLN A 10 7.07 -13.20 3.89
CA GLN A 10 7.57 -12.69 5.18
C GLN A 10 6.79 -11.44 5.62
N GLN A 11 6.46 -10.55 4.68
CA GLN A 11 5.65 -9.37 4.95
C GLN A 11 4.23 -9.75 5.38
N ILE A 12 3.62 -10.74 4.73
CA ILE A 12 2.29 -11.24 5.09
C ILE A 12 2.29 -11.82 6.51
N GLN A 13 3.30 -12.62 6.88
CA GLN A 13 3.39 -13.17 8.23
C GLN A 13 3.56 -12.10 9.30
N ALA A 14 4.38 -11.08 9.04
CA ALA A 14 4.54 -9.96 9.97
C ALA A 14 3.22 -9.20 10.17
N LEU A 15 2.52 -8.88 9.08
CA LEU A 15 1.19 -8.23 9.15
C LEU A 15 0.15 -9.12 9.83
N ALA A 16 0.20 -10.44 9.64
CA ALA A 16 -0.73 -11.36 10.27
C ALA A 16 -0.64 -11.29 11.80
N VAL A 17 0.57 -11.17 12.35
CA VAL A 17 0.75 -10.99 13.80
C VAL A 17 0.10 -9.70 14.30
N ASP A 18 0.24 -8.62 13.55
CA ASP A 18 -0.33 -7.31 13.92
C ASP A 18 -1.86 -7.30 13.80
N VAL A 19 -2.41 -7.87 12.73
CA VAL A 19 -3.86 -8.01 12.55
C VAL A 19 -4.46 -8.93 13.60
N GLN A 20 -3.83 -10.09 13.89
CA GLN A 20 -4.31 -11.00 14.92
C GLN A 20 -4.37 -10.31 16.29
N ARG A 21 -3.35 -9.50 16.61
CA ARG A 21 -3.30 -8.71 17.84
C ARG A 21 -4.42 -7.67 17.87
N TYR A 22 -4.61 -6.92 16.78
CA TYR A 22 -5.67 -5.91 16.71
C TYR A 22 -7.06 -6.53 16.87
N LEU A 23 -7.34 -7.64 16.18
CA LEU A 23 -8.62 -8.36 16.29
C LEU A 23 -8.90 -8.80 17.72
N ARG A 24 -7.92 -9.36 18.41
CA ARG A 24 -8.08 -9.79 19.80
C ARG A 24 -8.23 -8.59 20.74
N ASP A 25 -7.30 -7.64 20.67
CA ASP A 25 -7.17 -6.58 21.68
C ASP A 25 -8.23 -5.48 21.52
N SER A 26 -8.68 -5.22 20.28
CA SER A 26 -9.62 -4.13 19.97
C SER A 26 -11.03 -4.61 19.65
N LEU A 27 -11.19 -5.83 19.13
CA LEU A 27 -12.49 -6.35 18.68
C LEU A 27 -12.93 -7.61 19.44
N GLU A 28 -12.13 -8.08 20.41
CA GLU A 28 -12.39 -9.31 21.18
C GLU A 28 -12.61 -10.56 20.29
N VAL A 29 -12.00 -10.57 19.10
CA VAL A 29 -12.06 -11.70 18.16
C VAL A 29 -10.76 -12.49 18.21
N GLU A 30 -10.84 -13.73 18.69
CA GLU A 30 -9.72 -14.68 18.62
C GLU A 30 -9.78 -15.47 17.31
N LEU A 31 -8.79 -15.23 16.44
CA LEU A 31 -8.57 -16.01 15.23
C LEU A 31 -7.25 -16.77 15.30
N GLY A 32 -7.21 -17.96 14.71
CA GLY A 32 -5.97 -18.68 14.48
C GLY A 32 -5.08 -18.00 13.45
N GLN A 33 -3.79 -18.33 13.45
CA GLN A 33 -2.82 -17.74 12.52
C GLN A 33 -3.22 -17.94 11.04
N PHE A 34 -3.75 -19.12 10.70
CA PHE A 34 -4.22 -19.41 9.34
C PHE A 34 -5.43 -18.55 8.95
N ASP A 35 -6.41 -18.38 9.85
CA ASP A 35 -7.60 -17.58 9.59
C ASP A 35 -7.25 -16.10 9.37
N VAL A 36 -6.31 -15.57 10.13
CA VAL A 36 -5.81 -14.20 9.96
C VAL A 36 -5.08 -14.04 8.63
N GLN A 37 -4.31 -15.05 8.23
CA GLN A 37 -3.65 -15.04 6.93
C GLN A 37 -4.66 -15.02 5.78
N PHE A 38 -5.71 -15.84 5.85
CA PHE A 38 -6.80 -15.80 4.86
C PHE A 38 -7.54 -14.46 4.83
N LEU A 39 -7.79 -13.86 6.00
CA LEU A 39 -8.38 -12.53 6.08
C LEU A 39 -7.50 -11.48 5.41
N LEU A 40 -6.19 -11.52 5.67
CA LEU A 40 -5.23 -10.63 5.02
C LEU A 40 -5.21 -10.82 3.51
N ASP A 41 -5.17 -12.07 3.03
CA ASP A 41 -5.20 -12.37 1.60
C ASP A 41 -6.47 -11.81 0.94
N PHE A 42 -7.63 -11.94 1.61
CA PHE A 42 -8.88 -11.34 1.14
C PHE A 42 -8.80 -9.80 1.07
N ILE A 43 -8.27 -9.15 2.09
CA ILE A 43 -8.13 -7.68 2.12
C ILE A 43 -7.18 -7.21 1.02
N ILE A 44 -6.06 -7.90 0.82
CA ILE A 44 -5.06 -7.56 -0.21
C ILE A 44 -5.69 -7.71 -1.61
N ASP A 45 -6.47 -8.77 -1.85
CA ASP A 45 -7.18 -8.97 -3.12
C ASP A 45 -8.20 -7.84 -3.41
N LYS A 46 -8.95 -7.41 -2.39
CA LYS A 46 -10.02 -6.41 -2.57
C LYS A 46 -9.54 -4.97 -2.55
N ALA A 47 -8.63 -4.62 -1.65
CA ALA A 47 -8.22 -3.24 -1.41
C ALA A 47 -6.79 -2.95 -1.90
N GLY A 48 -5.93 -3.96 -1.99
CA GLY A 48 -4.51 -3.75 -2.27
C GLY A 48 -4.27 -3.06 -3.61
N ARG A 49 -5.00 -3.43 -4.65
CA ARG A 49 -4.86 -2.81 -5.98
C ARG A 49 -5.29 -1.35 -6.01
N GLU A 50 -6.42 -1.03 -5.37
CA GLU A 50 -6.95 0.33 -5.32
C GLU A 50 -6.00 1.26 -4.54
N ILE A 51 -5.53 0.81 -3.38
CA ILE A 51 -4.55 1.55 -2.57
C ILE A 51 -3.25 1.78 -3.36
N TYR A 52 -2.74 0.74 -4.03
CA TYR A 52 -1.50 0.85 -4.81
C TYR A 52 -1.65 1.84 -5.99
N ASN A 53 -2.76 1.77 -6.72
CA ASN A 53 -3.00 2.68 -7.84
C ASN A 53 -3.12 4.14 -7.37
N GLN A 54 -3.79 4.37 -6.23
CA GLN A 54 -3.86 5.71 -5.65
C GLN A 54 -2.47 6.21 -5.25
N ALA A 55 -1.68 5.38 -4.55
CA ALA A 55 -0.32 5.75 -4.16
C ALA A 55 0.57 6.09 -5.36
N LEU A 56 0.43 5.35 -6.47
CA LEU A 56 1.14 5.66 -7.71
C LEU A 56 0.67 6.98 -8.33
N ASN A 57 -0.63 7.26 -8.31
CA ASN A 57 -1.17 8.53 -8.79
C ASN A 57 -0.65 9.72 -7.96
N ASP A 58 -0.62 9.58 -6.64
CA ASP A 58 -0.10 10.60 -5.73
C ASP A 58 1.38 10.90 -6.04
N ALA A 59 2.19 9.85 -6.28
CA ALA A 59 3.58 10.00 -6.69
C ALA A 59 3.73 10.71 -8.04
N GLN A 60 2.88 10.40 -9.02
CA GLN A 60 2.88 11.06 -10.33
C GLN A 60 2.53 12.54 -10.20
N THR A 61 1.51 12.87 -9.43
CA THR A 61 1.09 14.26 -9.16
C THR A 61 2.22 15.05 -8.48
N ALA A 62 2.85 14.47 -7.46
CA ALA A 62 3.97 15.10 -6.76
C ALA A 62 5.18 15.33 -7.68
N LEU A 63 5.47 14.40 -8.59
CA LEU A 63 6.55 14.54 -9.57
C LEU A 63 6.24 15.60 -10.62
N ALA A 64 5.00 15.65 -11.12
CA ALA A 64 4.57 16.65 -12.10
C ALA A 64 4.79 18.08 -11.59
N GLY A 65 4.37 18.37 -10.36
CA GLY A 65 4.59 19.70 -9.76
C GLY A 65 6.08 20.07 -9.61
N ARG A 66 6.95 19.09 -9.35
CA ARG A 66 8.41 19.33 -9.32
C ARG A 66 8.96 19.63 -10.70
N LEU A 67 8.49 18.94 -11.74
CA LEU A 67 8.92 19.19 -13.12
C LEU A 67 8.47 20.57 -13.60
N GLU A 68 7.25 20.98 -13.29
CA GLU A 68 6.75 22.34 -13.58
C GLU A 68 7.62 23.41 -12.92
N SER A 69 7.96 23.21 -11.63
CA SER A 69 8.87 24.12 -10.91
C SER A 69 10.26 24.19 -11.53
N LEU A 70 10.82 23.06 -11.96
CA LEU A 70 12.11 23.03 -12.66
C LEU A 70 12.05 23.75 -14.01
N GLN A 71 10.97 23.55 -14.76
CA GLN A 71 10.78 24.21 -16.05
C GLN A 71 10.66 25.73 -15.90
N ALA A 72 9.94 26.20 -14.88
CA ALA A 72 9.87 27.62 -14.55
C ALA A 72 11.26 28.20 -14.20
N ALA A 73 12.05 27.49 -13.39
CA ALA A 73 13.39 27.92 -13.02
C ALA A 73 14.34 28.01 -14.23
N ILE A 74 14.24 27.09 -15.21
CA ILE A 74 15.02 27.15 -16.44
C ILE A 74 14.62 28.36 -17.29
N TRP A 75 13.32 28.62 -17.44
CA TRP A 75 12.81 29.78 -18.18
C TRP A 75 13.31 31.11 -17.61
N ASP A 76 13.39 31.22 -16.28
CA ASP A 76 13.91 32.41 -15.62
C ASP A 76 15.41 32.64 -15.89
N LEU A 77 16.18 31.60 -16.19
CA LEU A 77 17.60 31.73 -16.59
C LEU A 77 17.78 32.18 -18.05
N GLU A 78 16.76 32.00 -18.90
CA GLU A 78 16.80 32.41 -20.31
C GLU A 78 16.45 33.90 -20.54
N LYS A 79 15.95 34.60 -19.50
CA LYS A 79 15.68 36.04 -19.50
C LYS A 79 16.87 36.87 -19.06
#